data_AF-A0A960SEJ2-F1
#
_entry.id   AF-A0A960SEJ2-F1
#
_cell.length_a   1.000
_cell.length_b   1.000
_cell.length_c   1.000
_cell.angle_alpha   90.00
_cell.angle_beta   90.00
_cell.angle_gamma   90.00
#
_symmetry.space_group_name_H-M   'P 1'
#
loop_
_entity.id
_entity.type
_entity.pdbx_description
1 polymer ?
#
loop_
_entity_poly.entity_id
_entity_poly.type
_entity_poly.pdbx_seq_one_letter_code
_entity_poly.pdbx_strand_id
1 'polypeptide(L)'
;MGLESDTTDSRLAWFSRLLGLGFIAHVIQAVARSVMTTGGLGAAEFFRQAELYAWTPGLFPPNGINLLVNWFLFTLLAVCLMLGMRSKWIFSLLLAVAISHFFALPFRVSNHYLMCVWSIGLLAMLPLVLRKSPSDTVNRTLIVLLRHLMCITYFFAVLHKLNTSFLSPETTSLKVVVPPVLFDFAGLVGLENGGFKNGMFTVLIYATLLTELALPFLLVYKRTRIAGWLLGLIFHGLITYLAGVSDYTIVILSFYILFLDRDDREILWETFRTCRCSKVFVAVASALVLESLPLFIGTGLPSFPDRFTFVAWLIEYLTSLSVLTMTGYCLIAWTPLLFTGRRQSASVTAPATEVKKISFWRSMPTGVVAIIVVLDLAYLMNGFSPYLGLKYFYSQAMYSNLQTDSTGSNHLFLPHIGLFQNDVFVRISLLEFTPPVSDEELRNNRGLQLLLESKDQSLVEKNFLVAVLGNACRKSEHNVSIRMMEIRSGVTMKEKELTCTDLEKMHSRPLNFYPWFIQSEAAASKDR
;
A
#
# COMPACT_ATOMS: atom_id res chain seq x y z
N MET A 1 6.15 -35.71 16.82
CA MET A 1 5.50 -35.01 15.70
C MET A 1 5.87 -35.75 14.43
N GLY A 2 5.02 -36.69 14.01
CA GLY A 2 5.23 -37.45 12.78
C GLY A 2 5.06 -36.51 11.59
N LEU A 3 6.05 -36.49 10.70
CA LEU A 3 5.99 -35.83 9.41
C LEU A 3 4.94 -36.54 8.56
N GLU A 4 3.70 -36.06 8.60
CA GLU A 4 2.70 -36.37 7.57
C GLU A 4 3.32 -36.09 6.19
N SER A 5 3.05 -37.00 5.26
CA SER A 5 3.69 -37.13 3.96
C SER A 5 3.81 -35.81 3.17
N ASP A 6 5.06 -35.34 3.19
CA ASP A 6 5.83 -34.27 2.54
C ASP A 6 5.54 -33.92 1.06
N THR A 7 4.28 -33.88 0.62
CA THR A 7 3.92 -33.51 -0.78
C THR A 7 3.27 -32.13 -0.92
N THR A 8 2.89 -31.50 0.19
CA THR A 8 2.26 -30.17 0.13
C THR A 8 3.30 -29.08 -0.03
N ASP A 9 3.23 -28.34 -1.13
CA ASP A 9 4.09 -27.19 -1.41
C ASP A 9 4.05 -26.16 -0.26
N SER A 10 5.14 -26.12 0.52
CA SER A 10 5.26 -25.26 1.70
C SER A 10 5.25 -23.76 1.40
N ARG A 11 5.41 -23.34 0.13
CA ARG A 11 5.42 -21.92 -0.25
C ARG A 11 4.18 -21.18 0.19
N LEU A 12 3.01 -21.76 -0.05
CA LEU A 12 1.76 -21.09 0.31
C LEU A 12 1.60 -20.97 1.83
N ALA A 13 2.13 -21.92 2.60
CA ALA A 13 2.09 -21.83 4.06
C ALA A 13 2.97 -20.68 4.56
N TRP A 14 4.19 -20.57 4.05
CA TRP A 14 5.08 -19.44 4.35
C TRP A 14 4.51 -18.11 3.89
N PHE A 15 3.98 -18.06 2.67
CA PHE A 15 3.30 -16.89 2.13
C PHE A 15 2.17 -16.43 3.05
N SER A 16 1.24 -17.31 3.42
CA SER A 16 0.11 -16.94 4.30
C SER A 16 0.56 -16.45 5.68
N ARG A 17 1.63 -17.02 6.25
CA ARG A 17 2.17 -16.56 7.54
C ARG A 17 2.79 -15.18 7.45
N LEU A 18 3.64 -14.93 6.45
CA LEU A 18 4.27 -13.64 6.23
C LEU A 18 3.25 -12.56 5.83
N LEU A 19 2.26 -12.93 5.01
CA LEU A 19 1.16 -12.05 4.65
C LEU A 19 0.33 -11.66 5.89
N GLY A 20 0.02 -12.63 6.77
CA GLY A 20 -0.64 -12.37 8.04
C GLY A 20 0.13 -11.39 8.93
N LEU A 21 1.45 -11.53 9.01
CA LEU A 21 2.31 -10.57 9.71
C LEU A 21 2.24 -9.16 9.09
N GLY A 22 2.30 -9.07 7.75
CA GLY A 22 2.16 -7.80 7.03
C GLY A 22 0.82 -7.12 7.29
N PHE A 23 -0.27 -7.89 7.40
CA PHE A 23 -1.58 -7.38 7.79
C PHE A 23 -1.60 -6.79 9.19
N ILE A 24 -1.04 -7.52 10.16
CA ILE A 24 -0.98 -7.06 11.55
C ILE A 24 -0.19 -5.75 11.62
N ALA A 25 0.97 -5.69 10.96
CA ALA A 25 1.77 -4.47 10.86
C ALA A 25 0.98 -3.30 10.24
N HIS A 26 0.24 -3.56 9.16
CA HIS A 26 -0.60 -2.55 8.51
C HIS A 26 -1.72 -2.02 9.41
N VAL A 27 -2.47 -2.90 10.08
CA VAL A 27 -3.55 -2.49 11.00
C VAL A 27 -2.98 -1.65 12.13
N ILE A 28 -1.84 -2.06 12.69
CA ILE A 28 -1.19 -1.32 13.76
C ILE A 28 -0.73 0.05 13.27
N GLN A 29 -0.11 0.14 12.10
CA GLN A 29 0.33 1.43 11.54
C GLN A 29 -0.86 2.33 11.17
N ALA A 30 -1.99 1.77 10.74
CA ALA A 30 -3.21 2.52 10.48
C ALA A 30 -3.81 3.09 11.78
N VAL A 31 -3.89 2.26 12.84
CA VAL A 31 -4.34 2.69 14.18
C VAL A 31 -3.40 3.78 14.72
N ALA A 32 -2.09 3.54 14.67
CA ALA A 32 -1.03 4.46 15.06
C ALA A 32 -1.19 5.84 14.45
N ARG A 33 -1.25 5.89 13.11
CA ARG A 33 -1.38 7.15 12.37
C ARG A 33 -2.69 7.84 12.70
N SER A 34 -3.77 7.09 12.84
CA SER A 34 -5.06 7.65 13.25
C SER A 34 -4.91 8.37 14.58
N VAL A 35 -4.38 7.69 15.61
CA VAL A 35 -4.15 8.25 16.95
C VAL A 35 -3.26 9.50 16.92
N MET A 36 -2.13 9.45 16.19
CA MET A 36 -1.20 10.58 16.08
C MET A 36 -1.85 11.80 15.42
N THR A 37 -2.61 11.59 14.34
CA THR A 37 -3.29 12.70 13.64
C THR A 37 -4.41 13.33 14.45
N THR A 38 -5.01 12.59 15.38
CA THR A 38 -6.18 13.03 16.13
C THR A 38 -5.86 13.54 17.54
N GLY A 39 -4.59 13.54 17.95
CA GLY A 39 -4.17 14.02 19.27
C GLY A 39 -4.68 13.16 20.44
N GLY A 40 -4.97 11.88 20.18
CA GLY A 40 -5.43 10.93 21.18
C GLY A 40 -6.44 9.91 20.63
N LEU A 41 -6.70 8.89 21.45
CA LEU A 41 -7.69 7.81 21.20
C LEU A 41 -9.15 8.26 21.33
N GLY A 42 -9.42 9.56 21.28
CA GLY A 42 -10.77 10.10 21.43
C GLY A 42 -11.67 9.40 20.43
N ALA A 43 -12.49 8.46 20.92
CA ALA A 43 -13.37 7.67 20.08
C ALA A 43 -14.19 8.61 19.19
N ALA A 44 -14.55 9.79 19.71
CA ALA A 44 -15.19 10.89 19.00
C ALA A 44 -14.51 11.29 17.68
N GLU A 45 -13.18 11.40 17.60
CA GLU A 45 -12.48 11.83 16.38
C GLU A 45 -12.31 10.67 15.39
N PHE A 46 -12.13 9.45 15.89
CA PHE A 46 -12.17 8.24 15.08
C PHE A 46 -13.59 7.97 14.52
N PHE A 47 -14.62 8.22 15.33
CA PHE A 47 -16.02 8.27 14.91
C PHE A 47 -16.23 9.42 13.94
N ARG A 48 -15.61 10.59 14.13
CA ARG A 48 -15.65 11.72 13.18
C ARG A 48 -15.05 11.33 11.83
N GLN A 49 -13.91 10.64 11.80
CA GLN A 49 -13.33 10.11 10.56
C GLN A 49 -14.21 9.03 9.93
N ALA A 50 -14.79 8.11 10.70
CA ALA A 50 -15.71 7.11 10.14
C ALA A 50 -17.01 7.77 9.58
N GLU A 51 -17.56 8.74 10.31
CA GLU A 51 -18.73 9.54 9.93
C GLU A 51 -18.46 10.44 8.70
N LEU A 52 -17.23 10.93 8.54
CA LEU A 52 -16.76 11.62 7.33
C LEU A 52 -16.98 10.75 6.07
N TYR A 53 -16.92 9.42 6.20
CA TYR A 53 -17.11 8.47 5.11
C TYR A 53 -18.54 7.90 5.03
N ALA A 54 -19.45 8.29 5.92
CA ALA A 54 -20.84 7.79 5.98
C ALA A 54 -21.72 8.12 4.78
N TRP A 55 -21.22 8.96 3.87
CA TRP A 55 -21.85 9.35 2.62
C TRP A 55 -21.61 8.37 1.48
N THR A 56 -20.72 7.40 1.65
CA THR A 56 -20.55 6.33 0.67
C THR A 56 -21.73 5.37 0.77
N PRO A 57 -22.50 5.13 -0.32
CA PRO A 57 -23.59 4.17 -0.32
C PRO A 57 -23.02 2.74 -0.30
N GLY A 58 -22.40 2.37 0.82
CA GLY A 58 -21.95 1.01 1.11
C GLY A 58 -23.03 0.28 1.92
N LEU A 59 -23.01 -1.06 1.83
CA LEU A 59 -23.92 -1.97 2.56
C LEU A 59 -23.89 -1.82 4.09
N PHE A 60 -22.92 -1.07 4.63
CA PHE A 60 -22.77 -0.84 6.06
C PHE A 60 -22.49 0.65 6.31
N PRO A 61 -23.29 1.35 7.15
CA PRO A 61 -22.95 2.71 7.55
C PRO A 61 -21.58 2.67 8.24
N PRO A 62 -20.55 3.40 7.79
CA PRO A 62 -19.27 3.45 8.45
C PRO A 62 -19.42 4.27 9.73
N ASN A 63 -19.95 3.65 10.78
CA ASN A 63 -19.71 4.11 12.13
C ASN A 63 -18.33 3.59 12.57
N GLY A 64 -17.64 4.31 13.45
CA GLY A 64 -16.31 3.90 13.94
C GLY A 64 -16.31 2.46 14.49
N ILE A 65 -17.41 2.00 15.05
CA ILE A 65 -17.58 0.61 15.51
C ILE A 65 -17.33 -0.38 14.36
N ASN A 66 -17.89 -0.17 13.17
CA ASN A 66 -17.66 -1.04 12.02
C ASN A 66 -16.20 -1.06 11.58
N LEU A 67 -15.49 0.07 11.66
CA LEU A 67 -14.07 0.13 11.34
C LEU A 67 -13.21 -0.63 12.37
N LEU A 68 -13.49 -0.46 13.66
CA LEU A 68 -12.83 -1.20 14.75
C LEU A 68 -13.12 -2.70 14.68
N VAL A 69 -14.39 -3.07 14.44
CA VAL A 69 -14.80 -4.47 14.27
C VAL A 69 -14.10 -5.06 13.05
N ASN A 70 -14.03 -4.33 11.94
CA ASN A 70 -13.28 -4.78 10.77
C ASN A 70 -11.79 -4.98 11.12
N TRP A 71 -11.12 -4.02 11.77
CA TRP A 71 -9.72 -4.15 12.18
C TRP A 71 -9.47 -5.31 13.15
N PHE A 72 -10.36 -5.51 14.12
CA PHE A 72 -10.29 -6.63 15.05
C PHE A 72 -10.46 -7.96 14.31
N LEU A 73 -11.48 -8.08 13.46
CA LEU A 73 -11.71 -9.27 12.65
C LEU A 73 -10.54 -9.52 11.69
N PHE A 74 -9.97 -8.49 11.06
CA PHE A 74 -8.75 -8.62 10.26
C PHE A 74 -7.60 -9.18 11.05
N THR A 75 -7.35 -8.63 12.24
CA THR A 75 -6.23 -9.04 13.09
C THR A 75 -6.41 -10.48 13.53
N LEU A 76 -7.61 -10.85 13.98
CA LEU A 76 -7.92 -12.22 14.38
C LEU A 76 -7.71 -13.20 13.23
N LEU A 77 -8.20 -12.87 12.04
CA LEU A 77 -8.08 -13.73 10.86
C LEU A 77 -6.63 -13.80 10.35
N ALA A 78 -5.87 -12.71 10.44
CA ALA A 78 -4.44 -12.70 10.16
C ALA A 78 -3.67 -13.60 11.14
N VAL A 79 -4.01 -13.58 12.44
CA VAL A 79 -3.47 -14.50 13.44
C VAL A 79 -3.82 -15.95 13.10
N CYS A 80 -5.06 -16.24 12.70
CA CYS A 80 -5.43 -17.58 12.23
C CYS A 80 -4.57 -18.05 11.05
N LEU A 81 -4.27 -17.16 10.09
CA LEU A 81 -3.36 -17.47 8.97
C LEU A 81 -1.93 -17.76 9.44
N MET A 82 -1.42 -16.98 10.40
CA MET A 82 -0.10 -17.19 11.00
C MET A 82 0.00 -18.54 11.74
N LEU A 83 -1.06 -18.92 12.44
CA LEU A 83 -1.19 -20.22 13.11
C LEU A 83 -1.37 -21.39 12.12
N GLY A 84 -1.42 -21.12 10.81
CA GLY A 84 -1.55 -22.13 9.77
C GLY A 84 -2.96 -22.67 9.63
N MET A 85 -3.98 -21.98 10.17
CA MET A 85 -5.38 -22.36 10.00
C MET A 85 -5.83 -22.04 8.57
N ARG A 86 -5.86 -23.06 7.71
CA ARG A 86 -6.20 -22.93 6.29
C ARG A 86 -7.62 -23.40 5.98
N SER A 87 -8.59 -22.89 6.74
CA SER A 87 -10.00 -23.19 6.51
C SER A 87 -10.56 -22.27 5.43
N LYS A 88 -11.34 -22.83 4.50
CA LYS A 88 -12.11 -22.05 3.51
C LYS A 88 -13.00 -20.99 4.16
N TRP A 89 -13.50 -21.26 5.38
CA TRP A 89 -14.34 -20.33 6.13
C TRP A 89 -13.55 -19.12 6.63
N ILE A 90 -12.32 -19.33 7.10
CA ILE A 90 -11.41 -18.26 7.54
C ILE A 90 -11.12 -17.35 6.36
N PHE A 91 -10.77 -17.92 5.20
CA PHE A 91 -10.53 -17.13 4.00
C PHE A 91 -11.78 -16.42 3.48
N SER A 92 -12.96 -17.05 3.53
CA SER A 92 -14.21 -16.43 3.09
C SER A 92 -14.64 -15.28 4.02
N LEU A 93 -14.49 -15.47 5.33
CA LEU A 93 -14.76 -14.42 6.31
C LEU A 93 -13.74 -13.28 6.15
N LEU A 94 -12.46 -13.60 5.96
CA LEU A 94 -11.42 -12.62 5.74
C LEU A 94 -11.63 -11.85 4.43
N LEU A 95 -12.10 -12.51 3.38
CA LEU A 95 -12.49 -11.85 2.14
C LEU A 95 -13.73 -10.95 2.34
N ALA A 96 -14.73 -11.40 3.08
CA ALA A 96 -15.91 -10.58 3.38
C ALA A 96 -15.53 -9.33 4.19
N VAL A 97 -14.65 -9.48 5.19
CA VAL A 97 -14.12 -8.37 5.99
C VAL A 97 -13.24 -7.47 5.11
N ALA A 98 -12.38 -8.03 4.26
CA ALA A 98 -11.56 -7.34 3.24
C ALA A 98 -12.40 -6.48 2.30
N ILE A 99 -13.48 -7.05 1.75
CA ILE A 99 -14.40 -6.36 0.86
C ILE A 99 -15.18 -5.29 1.63
N SER A 100 -15.70 -5.62 2.81
CA SER A 100 -16.38 -4.66 3.69
C SER A 100 -15.49 -3.47 3.99
N HIS A 101 -14.22 -3.72 4.34
CA HIS A 101 -13.25 -2.66 4.62
C HIS A 101 -12.82 -1.90 3.38
N PHE A 102 -12.67 -2.57 2.23
CA PHE A 102 -12.44 -1.91 0.96
C PHE A 102 -13.60 -0.95 0.65
N PHE A 103 -14.85 -1.34 0.87
CA PHE A 103 -16.00 -0.47 0.68
C PHE A 103 -16.24 0.52 1.83
N ALA A 104 -15.69 0.29 3.02
CA ALA A 104 -15.75 1.20 4.17
C ALA A 104 -14.63 2.25 4.16
N LEU A 105 -13.48 1.96 3.54
CA LEU A 105 -12.39 2.89 3.27
C LEU A 105 -12.10 3.06 1.77
N PRO A 106 -13.12 3.30 0.92
CA PRO A 106 -13.01 3.10 -0.52
C PRO A 106 -11.95 3.97 -1.22
N PHE A 107 -11.40 4.98 -0.55
CA PHE A 107 -10.42 5.91 -1.12
C PHE A 107 -9.11 6.04 -0.33
N ARG A 108 -8.88 5.25 0.74
CA ARG A 108 -7.61 5.22 1.51
C ARG A 108 -6.93 3.85 1.55
N VAL A 109 -7.38 2.92 0.72
CA VAL A 109 -6.80 1.57 0.64
C VAL A 109 -5.39 1.65 0.07
N SER A 110 -4.37 1.49 0.91
CA SER A 110 -2.98 1.44 0.46
C SER A 110 -2.74 0.39 -0.64
N ASN A 111 -1.72 0.60 -1.49
CA ASN A 111 -1.43 -0.34 -2.58
C ASN A 111 -1.11 -1.75 -2.05
N HIS A 112 -0.37 -1.86 -0.93
CA HIS A 112 -0.17 -3.14 -0.27
C HIS A 112 -1.45 -3.72 0.27
N TYR A 113 -2.37 -2.91 0.85
CA TYR A 113 -3.65 -3.43 1.30
C TYR A 113 -4.45 -4.00 0.13
N LEU A 114 -4.46 -3.35 -1.02
CA LEU A 114 -5.09 -3.89 -2.23
C LEU A 114 -4.46 -5.23 -2.65
N MET A 115 -3.13 -5.34 -2.67
CA MET A 115 -2.42 -6.62 -2.95
C MET A 115 -2.82 -7.72 -1.96
N CYS A 116 -2.91 -7.34 -0.70
CA CYS A 116 -3.32 -8.16 0.42
C CYS A 116 -4.74 -8.71 0.24
N VAL A 117 -5.73 -7.83 -0.01
CA VAL A 117 -7.13 -8.21 -0.31
C VAL A 117 -7.20 -9.13 -1.50
N TRP A 118 -6.49 -8.81 -2.59
CA TRP A 118 -6.42 -9.65 -3.77
C TRP A 118 -5.89 -11.04 -3.47
N SER A 119 -4.82 -11.12 -2.70
CA SER A 119 -4.19 -12.39 -2.31
C SER A 119 -5.12 -13.26 -1.48
N ILE A 120 -5.83 -12.67 -0.52
CA ILE A 120 -6.86 -13.37 0.26
C ILE A 120 -7.99 -13.86 -0.65
N GLY A 121 -8.48 -13.00 -1.55
CA GLY A 121 -9.54 -13.35 -2.49
C GLY A 121 -9.16 -14.57 -3.32
N LEU A 122 -7.93 -14.62 -3.81
CA LEU A 122 -7.38 -15.78 -4.51
C LEU A 122 -7.35 -17.02 -3.61
N LEU A 123 -6.81 -16.91 -2.39
CA LEU A 123 -6.72 -18.01 -1.43
C LEU A 123 -8.11 -18.53 -0.98
N ALA A 124 -9.13 -17.66 -0.95
CA ALA A 124 -10.50 -17.98 -0.57
C ALA A 124 -11.29 -18.64 -1.70
N MET A 125 -11.28 -18.01 -2.87
CA MET A 125 -12.19 -18.34 -3.97
C MET A 125 -11.67 -19.51 -4.79
N LEU A 126 -10.37 -19.58 -5.03
CA LEU A 126 -9.83 -20.55 -5.98
C LEU A 126 -10.04 -22.01 -5.52
N PRO A 127 -9.86 -22.38 -4.23
CA PRO A 127 -10.20 -23.73 -3.77
C PRO A 127 -11.69 -24.08 -3.90
N LEU A 128 -12.58 -23.09 -3.83
CA LEU A 128 -14.03 -23.31 -3.99
C LEU A 128 -14.39 -23.58 -5.45
N VAL A 129 -13.82 -22.78 -6.36
CA VAL A 129 -13.98 -22.92 -7.81
C VAL A 129 -13.37 -24.24 -8.29
N LEU A 130 -12.18 -24.58 -7.79
CA LEU A 130 -11.44 -25.77 -8.13
C LEU A 130 -11.71 -26.96 -7.21
N ARG A 131 -12.85 -27.01 -6.50
CA ARG A 131 -13.13 -28.07 -5.51
C ARG A 131 -13.07 -29.51 -6.05
N LYS A 132 -13.21 -29.67 -7.38
CA LYS A 132 -13.10 -30.97 -8.08
C LYS A 132 -11.69 -31.29 -8.57
N SER A 133 -10.76 -30.33 -8.48
CA SER A 133 -9.38 -30.50 -8.94
C SER A 133 -8.48 -31.02 -7.81
N PRO A 134 -7.37 -31.71 -8.14
CA PRO A 134 -6.37 -32.11 -7.16
C PRO A 134 -5.82 -30.90 -6.39
N SER A 135 -5.56 -31.06 -5.10
CA SER A 135 -5.05 -29.98 -4.22
C SER A 135 -3.72 -29.39 -4.74
N ASP A 136 -2.86 -30.22 -5.32
CA ASP A 136 -1.60 -29.77 -5.94
C ASP A 136 -1.86 -28.84 -7.14
N THR A 137 -2.86 -29.14 -7.98
CA THR A 137 -3.26 -28.26 -9.09
C THR A 137 -3.73 -26.90 -8.58
N VAL A 138 -4.56 -26.89 -7.51
CA VAL A 138 -5.02 -25.64 -6.88
C VAL A 138 -3.84 -24.84 -6.35
N ASN A 139 -2.94 -25.48 -5.60
CA ASN A 139 -1.79 -24.82 -5.00
C ASN A 139 -0.82 -24.23 -6.05
N ARG A 140 -0.52 -24.99 -7.11
CA ARG A 140 0.30 -24.49 -8.23
C ARG A 140 -0.34 -23.29 -8.91
N THR A 141 -1.65 -23.35 -9.12
CA THR A 141 -2.40 -22.24 -9.74
C THR A 141 -2.36 -21.00 -8.85
N LEU A 142 -2.60 -21.13 -7.54
CA LEU A 142 -2.47 -20.03 -6.57
C LEU A 142 -1.09 -19.38 -6.64
N ILE A 143 -0.02 -20.19 -6.64
CA ILE A 143 1.35 -19.69 -6.69
C ILE A 143 1.60 -18.89 -7.97
N VAL A 144 1.14 -19.38 -9.13
CA VAL A 144 1.29 -18.68 -10.41
C VAL A 144 0.59 -17.33 -10.38
N LEU A 145 -0.65 -17.27 -9.88
CA LEU A 145 -1.43 -16.03 -9.82
C LEU A 145 -0.84 -15.00 -8.88
N LEU A 146 -0.41 -15.44 -7.69
CA LEU A 146 0.24 -14.54 -6.74
C LEU A 146 1.58 -14.02 -7.29
N ARG A 147 2.34 -14.84 -8.03
CA ARG A 147 3.54 -14.37 -8.74
C ARG A 147 3.20 -13.34 -9.82
N HIS A 148 2.14 -13.55 -10.61
CA HIS A 148 1.67 -12.57 -11.60
C HIS A 148 1.26 -11.26 -10.94
N LEU A 149 0.50 -11.31 -9.85
CA LEU A 149 0.09 -10.13 -9.09
C LEU A 149 1.30 -9.28 -8.71
N MET A 150 2.36 -9.91 -8.20
CA MET A 150 3.61 -9.21 -7.87
C MET A 150 4.30 -8.62 -9.11
N CYS A 151 4.38 -9.37 -10.22
CA CYS A 151 4.95 -8.86 -11.46
C CYS A 151 4.18 -7.66 -12.02
N ILE A 152 2.85 -7.69 -11.96
CA ILE A 152 1.99 -6.55 -12.37
C ILE A 152 2.26 -5.35 -11.48
N THR A 153 2.36 -5.53 -10.16
CA THR A 153 2.71 -4.45 -9.24
C THR A 153 4.04 -3.78 -9.62
N TYR A 154 5.09 -4.56 -9.89
CA TYR A 154 6.38 -4.01 -10.31
C TYR A 154 6.32 -3.33 -11.68
N PHE A 155 5.56 -3.89 -12.62
CA PHE A 155 5.32 -3.25 -13.90
C PHE A 155 4.76 -1.84 -13.72
N PHE A 156 3.72 -1.66 -12.90
CA PHE A 156 3.17 -0.34 -12.62
C PHE A 156 4.06 0.53 -11.75
N ALA A 157 4.85 -0.05 -10.85
CA ALA A 157 5.83 0.71 -10.06
C ALA A 157 6.85 1.41 -10.97
N VAL A 158 7.34 0.71 -12.00
CA VAL A 158 8.20 1.29 -13.04
C VAL A 158 7.42 2.24 -13.94
N LEU A 159 6.29 1.80 -14.49
CA LEU A 159 5.51 2.57 -15.46
C LEU A 159 5.16 3.95 -14.90
N HIS A 160 4.62 4.01 -13.67
CA HIS A 160 4.26 5.27 -13.04
C HIS A 160 5.46 6.18 -12.78
N LYS A 161 6.67 5.65 -12.62
CA LYS A 161 7.92 6.42 -12.44
C LYS A 161 8.56 6.88 -13.76
N LEU A 162 8.07 6.43 -14.91
CA LEU A 162 8.47 6.94 -16.22
C LEU A 162 7.78 8.27 -16.54
N ASN A 163 8.01 9.26 -15.68
CA ASN A 163 7.46 10.61 -15.77
C ASN A 163 8.55 11.66 -15.49
N THR A 164 8.36 12.87 -15.99
CA THR A 164 9.36 13.95 -15.91
C THR A 164 9.66 14.39 -14.48
N SER A 165 8.67 14.32 -13.58
CA SER A 165 8.84 14.72 -12.18
C SER A 165 9.65 13.71 -11.38
N PHE A 166 9.43 12.40 -11.57
CA PHE A 166 10.24 11.37 -10.92
C PHE A 166 11.70 11.39 -11.38
N LEU A 167 11.89 11.59 -12.69
CA LEU A 167 13.21 11.57 -13.35
C LEU A 167 14.03 12.83 -13.12
N SER A 168 13.44 13.87 -12.56
CA SER A 168 14.13 15.12 -12.21
C SER A 168 14.60 15.08 -10.75
N PRO A 169 15.92 15.25 -10.50
CA PRO A 169 16.45 15.40 -9.13
C PRO A 169 15.85 16.61 -8.39
N GLU A 170 15.22 17.55 -9.09
CA GLU A 170 14.60 18.74 -8.50
C GLU A 170 13.19 18.44 -7.97
N THR A 171 12.44 17.58 -8.64
CA THR A 171 11.00 17.36 -8.36
C THR A 171 10.65 15.92 -7.99
N THR A 172 11.65 15.04 -7.87
CA THR A 172 11.44 13.63 -7.52
C THR A 172 10.78 13.48 -6.14
N SER A 173 9.79 12.59 -6.08
CA SER A 173 9.13 12.15 -4.84
C SER A 173 10.09 11.48 -3.85
N LEU A 174 11.27 11.04 -4.28
CA LEU A 174 12.29 10.50 -3.38
C LEU A 174 12.74 11.50 -2.31
N LYS A 175 12.57 12.81 -2.54
CA LYS A 175 12.86 13.85 -1.54
C LYS A 175 12.00 13.76 -0.28
N VAL A 176 10.79 13.22 -0.41
CA VAL A 176 9.88 13.02 0.73
C VAL A 176 10.21 11.72 1.46
N VAL A 177 10.77 10.75 0.74
CA VAL A 177 11.02 9.39 1.19
C VAL A 177 12.38 9.25 1.87
N VAL A 178 13.39 9.98 1.39
CA VAL A 178 14.77 9.90 1.87
C VAL A 178 14.95 10.89 3.04
N PRO A 179 15.25 10.43 4.27
CA PRO A 179 15.35 11.31 5.43
C PRO A 179 16.44 12.37 5.29
N PRO A 180 16.26 13.52 5.96
CA PRO A 180 17.31 14.53 6.09
C PRO A 180 18.63 13.95 6.63
N VAL A 181 18.59 12.91 7.46
CA VAL A 181 19.77 12.28 8.08
C VAL A 181 20.82 11.82 7.07
N LEU A 182 20.42 11.35 5.88
CA LEU A 182 21.37 11.02 4.81
C LEU A 182 22.14 12.25 4.30
N PHE A 183 21.49 13.41 4.31
CA PHE A 183 22.09 14.70 3.97
C PHE A 183 22.88 15.30 5.13
N ASP A 184 22.45 15.10 6.37
CA ASP A 184 23.20 15.53 7.56
C ASP A 184 24.56 14.82 7.60
N PHE A 185 24.62 13.53 7.25
CA PHE A 185 25.89 12.82 7.10
C PHE A 185 26.76 13.40 5.99
N ALA A 186 26.18 13.74 4.83
CA ALA A 186 26.89 14.42 3.76
C ALA A 186 27.45 15.78 4.23
N GLY A 187 26.72 16.46 5.12
CA GLY A 187 27.18 17.68 5.78
C GLY A 187 28.38 17.49 6.69
N LEU A 188 28.34 16.44 7.52
CA LEU A 188 29.46 16.08 8.39
C LEU A 188 30.77 15.80 7.63
N VAL A 189 30.68 15.33 6.38
CA VAL A 189 31.86 15.08 5.52
C VAL A 189 32.16 16.21 4.53
N GLY A 190 31.50 17.37 4.65
CA GLY A 190 31.75 18.55 3.82
C GLY A 190 31.27 18.43 2.37
N LEU A 191 30.29 17.57 2.08
CA LEU A 191 29.72 17.32 0.75
C LEU A 191 28.36 18.03 0.54
N GLU A 192 28.15 19.19 1.15
CA GLU A 192 26.85 19.91 1.13
C GLU A 192 26.54 20.65 -0.17
N ASN A 193 27.42 20.60 -1.17
CA ASN A 193 27.17 21.35 -2.39
C ASN A 193 25.91 20.82 -3.13
N GLY A 194 25.15 21.73 -3.74
CA GLY A 194 23.90 21.37 -4.44
C GLY A 194 24.10 20.33 -5.55
N GLY A 195 25.30 20.31 -6.15
CA GLY A 195 25.68 19.31 -7.15
C GLY A 195 25.72 17.89 -6.60
N PHE A 196 26.28 17.67 -5.41
CA PHE A 196 26.32 16.36 -4.76
C PHE A 196 24.92 15.85 -4.43
N LYS A 197 24.07 16.71 -3.85
CA LYS A 197 22.67 16.36 -3.54
C LYS A 197 21.90 15.94 -4.80
N ASN A 198 22.01 16.71 -5.88
CA ASN A 198 21.37 16.38 -7.15
C ASN A 198 21.95 15.10 -7.76
N GLY A 199 23.26 14.90 -7.69
CA GLY A 199 23.93 13.67 -8.13
C GLY A 199 23.45 12.44 -7.37
N MET A 200 23.33 12.52 -6.04
CA MET A 200 22.82 11.43 -5.21
C MET A 200 21.36 11.09 -5.55
N PHE A 201 20.48 12.09 -5.69
CA PHE A 201 19.11 11.83 -6.14
C PHE A 201 19.05 11.22 -7.53
N THR A 202 19.92 11.65 -8.45
CA THR A 202 20.03 11.03 -9.78
C THR A 202 20.34 9.54 -9.66
N VAL A 203 21.32 9.17 -8.82
CA VAL A 203 21.66 7.76 -8.56
C VAL A 203 20.46 7.01 -7.98
N LEU A 204 19.78 7.57 -6.98
CA LEU A 204 18.62 6.92 -6.35
C LEU A 204 17.43 6.74 -7.32
N ILE A 205 17.17 7.71 -8.18
CA ILE A 205 16.14 7.64 -9.24
C ILE A 205 16.41 6.43 -10.14
N TYR A 206 17.60 6.35 -10.72
CA TYR A 206 17.93 5.27 -11.66
C TYR A 206 18.12 3.92 -10.97
N ALA A 207 18.69 3.89 -9.77
CA ALA A 207 18.80 2.66 -8.98
C ALA A 207 17.41 2.08 -8.67
N THR A 208 16.45 2.93 -8.30
CA THR A 208 15.05 2.52 -8.06
C THR A 208 14.42 1.95 -9.33
N LEU A 209 14.49 2.67 -10.45
CA LEU A 209 13.92 2.23 -11.73
C LEU A 209 14.52 0.92 -12.23
N LEU A 210 15.85 0.81 -12.22
CA LEU A 210 16.55 -0.40 -12.66
C LEU A 210 16.22 -1.58 -11.77
N THR A 211 16.13 -1.38 -10.45
CA THR A 211 15.78 -2.44 -9.51
C THR A 211 14.35 -2.91 -9.72
N GLU A 212 13.37 -2.01 -9.72
CA GLU A 212 11.96 -2.37 -9.93
C GLU A 212 11.72 -3.02 -11.29
N LEU A 213 12.43 -2.59 -12.33
CA LEU A 213 12.38 -3.20 -13.66
C LEU A 213 13.02 -4.60 -13.66
N ALA A 214 14.18 -4.77 -13.03
CA ALA A 214 14.91 -6.03 -13.04
C ALA A 214 14.22 -7.12 -12.22
N LEU A 215 13.58 -6.77 -11.10
CA LEU A 215 13.04 -7.73 -10.13
C LEU A 215 12.10 -8.78 -10.74
N PRO A 216 11.08 -8.43 -11.54
CA PRO A 216 10.22 -9.43 -12.20
C PRO A 216 11.01 -10.42 -13.06
N PHE A 217 11.95 -9.93 -13.87
CA PHE A 217 12.73 -10.79 -14.77
C PHE A 217 13.67 -11.70 -13.99
N LEU A 218 14.37 -11.14 -13.00
CA LEU A 218 15.31 -11.89 -12.17
C LEU A 218 14.58 -12.98 -11.40
N LEU A 219 13.43 -12.70 -10.79
CA LEU A 219 12.64 -13.64 -9.98
C LEU A 219 11.96 -14.74 -10.81
N VAL A 220 11.42 -14.40 -11.99
CA VAL A 220 10.76 -15.36 -12.89
C VAL A 220 11.77 -16.36 -13.45
N TYR A 221 12.96 -15.91 -13.84
CA TYR A 221 13.96 -16.78 -14.45
C TYR A 221 14.75 -17.57 -13.40
N LYS A 222 14.64 -18.90 -13.46
CA LYS A 222 15.24 -19.83 -12.47
C LYS A 222 16.72 -19.55 -12.18
N ARG A 223 17.51 -19.20 -13.19
CA ARG A 223 18.97 -19.04 -13.00
C ARG A 223 19.33 -17.77 -12.23
N THR A 224 18.50 -16.74 -12.30
CA THR A 224 18.73 -15.41 -11.71
C THR A 224 17.87 -15.15 -10.48
N ARG A 225 16.98 -16.10 -10.13
CA ARG A 225 15.98 -15.93 -9.07
C ARG A 225 16.56 -15.54 -7.73
N ILE A 226 17.61 -16.21 -7.31
CA ILE A 226 18.28 -15.91 -6.03
C ILE A 226 18.84 -14.48 -6.04
N ALA A 227 19.46 -14.06 -7.16
CA ALA A 227 19.94 -12.70 -7.29
C ALA A 227 18.78 -11.69 -7.23
N GLY A 228 17.65 -11.96 -7.90
CA GLY A 228 16.44 -11.14 -7.80
C GLY A 228 15.88 -11.08 -6.39
N TRP A 229 15.86 -12.20 -5.68
CA TRP A 229 15.38 -12.29 -4.31
C TRP A 229 16.27 -11.47 -3.35
N LEU A 230 17.59 -11.59 -3.45
CA LEU A 230 18.55 -10.82 -2.65
C LEU A 230 18.50 -9.33 -2.98
N LEU A 231 18.49 -8.97 -4.27
CA LEU A 231 18.36 -7.58 -4.71
C LEU A 231 17.10 -6.95 -4.13
N GLY A 232 15.98 -7.68 -4.21
CA GLY A 232 14.71 -7.20 -3.69
C GLY A 232 14.70 -7.04 -2.17
N LEU A 233 15.38 -7.95 -1.46
CA LEU A 233 15.50 -7.90 0.00
C LEU A 233 16.35 -6.70 0.44
N ILE A 234 17.47 -6.44 -0.23
CA ILE A 234 18.29 -5.23 -0.01
C ILE A 234 17.46 -3.98 -0.30
N PHE A 235 16.79 -3.94 -1.45
CA PHE A 235 16.00 -2.78 -1.88
C PHE A 235 14.90 -2.43 -0.87
N HIS A 236 14.11 -3.42 -0.43
CA HIS A 236 13.05 -3.18 0.54
C HIS A 236 13.55 -2.99 1.96
N GLY A 237 14.69 -3.59 2.32
CA GLY A 237 15.38 -3.28 3.57
C GLY A 237 15.82 -1.81 3.62
N LEU A 238 16.40 -1.31 2.53
CA LEU A 238 16.76 0.11 2.40
C LEU A 238 15.54 1.02 2.42
N ILE A 239 14.46 0.67 1.70
CA ILE A 239 13.20 1.44 1.77
C ILE A 239 12.64 1.44 3.20
N THR A 240 12.63 0.30 3.88
CA THR A 240 12.15 0.23 5.27
C THR A 240 12.97 1.13 6.18
N TYR A 241 14.30 1.06 6.06
CA TYR A 241 15.22 1.86 6.88
C TYR A 241 15.14 3.35 6.58
N LEU A 242 15.14 3.72 5.30
CA LEU A 242 15.16 5.12 4.87
C LEU A 242 13.76 5.73 4.94
N ALA A 243 12.74 5.07 4.38
CA ALA A 243 11.41 5.63 4.25
C ALA A 243 10.48 5.37 5.44
N GLY A 244 10.87 4.48 6.38
CA GLY A 244 9.95 3.97 7.41
C GLY A 244 8.79 3.15 6.84
N VAL A 245 8.90 2.65 5.60
CA VAL A 245 7.82 1.92 4.93
C VAL A 245 7.99 0.42 5.16
N SER A 246 7.58 -0.04 6.35
CA SER A 246 7.74 -1.43 6.78
C SER A 246 6.59 -2.36 6.38
N ASP A 247 5.35 -1.85 6.33
CA ASP A 247 4.16 -2.64 6.05
C ASP A 247 4.13 -3.18 4.62
N TYR A 248 4.35 -2.32 3.62
CA TYR A 248 4.51 -2.73 2.22
C TYR A 248 5.68 -3.71 2.06
N THR A 249 6.78 -3.48 2.75
CA THR A 249 7.97 -4.34 2.70
C THR A 249 7.66 -5.76 3.17
N ILE A 250 6.94 -5.95 4.27
CA ILE A 250 6.59 -7.31 4.70
C ILE A 250 5.67 -8.00 3.70
N VAL A 251 4.69 -7.26 3.17
CA VAL A 251 3.77 -7.79 2.16
C VAL A 251 4.55 -8.25 0.94
N ILE A 252 5.42 -7.42 0.35
CA ILE A 252 6.16 -7.81 -0.85
C ILE A 252 7.18 -8.93 -0.60
N LEU A 253 7.83 -8.96 0.58
CA LEU A 253 8.72 -10.05 0.97
C LEU A 253 7.96 -11.38 1.16
N SER A 254 6.67 -11.33 1.53
CA SER A 254 5.83 -12.53 1.49
C SER A 254 5.72 -13.11 0.08
N PHE A 255 5.57 -12.28 -0.96
CA PHE A 255 5.50 -12.75 -2.35
C PHE A 255 6.81 -13.36 -2.83
N TYR A 256 7.95 -12.88 -2.36
CA TYR A 256 9.26 -13.40 -2.75
C TYR A 256 9.44 -14.89 -2.43
N ILE A 257 8.86 -15.40 -1.32
CA ILE A 257 8.92 -16.83 -0.99
C ILE A 257 8.23 -17.69 -2.06
N LEU A 258 7.26 -17.13 -2.77
CA LEU A 258 6.53 -17.85 -3.80
C LEU A 258 7.43 -18.15 -4.98
N PHE A 259 8.49 -17.38 -5.23
CA PHE A 259 9.39 -17.61 -6.36
C PHE A 259 10.37 -18.76 -6.08
N LEU A 260 10.79 -18.96 -4.83
CA LEU A 260 11.80 -19.95 -4.46
C LEU A 260 11.37 -21.41 -4.76
N ASP A 261 12.28 -22.22 -5.29
CA ASP A 261 12.05 -23.67 -5.44
C ASP A 261 12.28 -24.39 -4.09
N ARG A 262 12.00 -25.69 -4.01
CA ARG A 262 12.15 -26.47 -2.76
C ARG A 262 13.60 -26.44 -2.27
N ASP A 263 14.54 -26.71 -3.18
CA ASP A 263 15.96 -26.72 -2.91
C ASP A 263 16.46 -25.37 -2.37
N ASP A 264 16.01 -24.26 -2.97
CA ASP A 264 16.33 -22.91 -2.52
C ASP A 264 15.90 -22.68 -1.04
N ARG A 265 14.74 -23.23 -0.66
CA ARG A 265 14.20 -23.10 0.71
C ARG A 265 14.88 -24.02 1.71
N GLU A 266 15.22 -25.24 1.31
CA GLU A 266 15.96 -26.16 2.16
C GLU A 266 17.37 -25.64 2.45
N ILE A 267 18.03 -25.06 1.44
CA ILE A 267 19.30 -24.37 1.60
C ILE A 267 19.16 -23.18 2.56
N LEU A 268 18.13 -22.35 2.39
CA LEU A 268 17.82 -21.25 3.33
C LEU A 268 17.64 -21.74 4.75
N TRP A 269 16.83 -22.79 4.93
CA TRP A 269 16.50 -23.33 6.24
C TRP A 269 17.71 -23.96 6.92
N GLU A 270 18.51 -24.74 6.19
CA GLU A 270 19.68 -25.38 6.78
C GLU A 270 20.75 -24.35 7.09
N THR A 271 20.92 -23.33 6.25
CA THR A 271 21.79 -22.20 6.56
C THR A 271 21.29 -21.45 7.80
N PHE A 272 19.98 -21.28 7.95
CA PHE A 272 19.34 -20.67 9.14
C PHE A 272 19.66 -21.44 10.41
N ARG A 273 19.52 -22.76 10.35
CA ARG A 273 19.75 -23.65 11.48
C ARG A 273 21.22 -23.75 11.88
N THR A 274 22.13 -23.72 10.92
CA THR A 274 23.56 -24.02 11.13
C THR A 274 24.43 -22.79 11.35
N CYS A 275 24.07 -21.64 10.80
CA CYS A 275 24.89 -20.44 10.87
C CYS A 275 24.92 -19.87 12.31
N ARG A 276 26.07 -19.89 12.99
CA ARG A 276 26.23 -19.25 14.32
C ARG A 276 25.86 -17.77 14.31
N CYS A 277 26.05 -17.09 13.18
CA CYS A 277 25.64 -15.70 13.01
C CYS A 277 24.13 -15.54 13.16
N SER A 278 23.28 -16.55 12.87
CA SER A 278 21.83 -16.44 13.10
C SER A 278 21.52 -16.25 14.58
N LYS A 279 22.19 -16.98 15.47
CA LYS A 279 22.01 -16.87 16.92
C LYS A 279 22.55 -15.55 17.47
N VAL A 280 23.76 -15.17 17.07
CA VAL A 280 24.38 -13.89 17.46
C VAL A 280 23.51 -12.73 17.01
N PHE A 281 22.99 -12.81 15.80
CA PHE A 281 22.23 -11.74 15.21
C PHE A 281 20.80 -11.65 15.76
N VAL A 282 20.14 -12.77 16.06
CA VAL A 282 18.89 -12.79 16.85
C VAL A 282 19.14 -12.19 18.24
N ALA A 283 20.28 -12.50 18.87
CA ALA A 283 20.66 -11.93 20.15
C ALA A 283 20.92 -10.42 20.06
N VAL A 284 21.63 -9.93 19.03
CA VAL A 284 21.86 -8.49 18.80
C VAL A 284 20.55 -7.78 18.50
N ALA A 285 19.69 -8.32 17.64
CA ALA A 285 18.37 -7.74 17.37
C ALA A 285 17.54 -7.68 18.66
N SER A 286 17.50 -8.77 19.43
CA SER A 286 16.82 -8.80 20.73
C SER A 286 17.43 -7.82 21.72
N ALA A 287 18.76 -7.66 21.75
CA ALA A 287 19.46 -6.71 22.59
C ALA A 287 19.16 -5.27 22.19
N LEU A 288 19.15 -4.93 20.90
CA LEU A 288 18.77 -3.60 20.40
C LEU A 288 17.32 -3.26 20.76
N VAL A 289 16.42 -4.23 20.69
CA VAL A 289 15.03 -4.07 21.19
C VAL A 289 15.05 -3.80 22.70
N LEU A 290 15.75 -4.63 23.46
CA LEU A 290 15.81 -4.52 24.92
C LEU A 290 16.55 -3.27 25.40
N GLU A 291 17.51 -2.73 24.66
CA GLU A 291 18.28 -1.53 24.99
C GLU A 291 17.54 -0.25 24.57
N SER A 292 16.78 -0.31 23.48
CA SER A 292 15.83 0.74 23.15
C SER A 292 14.69 0.84 24.18
N LEU A 293 14.44 -0.20 24.98
CA LEU A 293 13.35 -0.17 25.97
C LEU A 293 13.64 0.79 27.17
N PRO A 294 14.82 0.77 27.84
CA PRO A 294 15.14 1.68 28.95
C PRO A 294 15.45 3.12 28.53
N LEU A 295 16.08 3.35 27.36
CA LEU A 295 16.26 4.71 26.83
C LEU A 295 14.91 5.42 26.64
N PHE A 296 13.84 4.67 26.38
CA PHE A 296 12.49 5.20 26.23
C PHE A 296 11.67 5.22 27.53
N ILE A 297 11.83 4.22 28.41
CA ILE A 297 11.22 4.24 29.76
C ILE A 297 11.86 5.33 30.64
N GLY A 298 13.18 5.51 30.54
CA GLY A 298 14.00 6.35 31.41
C GLY A 298 14.14 7.81 30.97
N THR A 299 13.92 8.15 29.70
CA THR A 299 13.82 9.55 29.25
C THR A 299 12.52 10.21 29.69
N GLY A 300 11.60 9.46 30.31
CA GLY A 300 10.42 10.00 30.98
C GLY A 300 9.57 10.89 30.09
N LEU A 301 9.56 10.68 28.77
CA LEU A 301 9.07 11.61 27.74
C LEU A 301 7.72 12.24 28.12
N PRO A 302 7.72 13.47 28.66
CA PRO A 302 6.50 14.28 28.74
C PRO A 302 6.10 14.82 27.36
N SER A 303 6.86 14.49 26.31
CA SER A 303 6.73 14.98 24.93
C SER A 303 6.02 14.01 23.96
N PHE A 304 5.74 12.77 24.36
CA PHE A 304 4.80 11.93 23.61
C PHE A 304 3.40 12.13 24.20
N PRO A 305 2.47 12.78 23.49
CA PRO A 305 1.17 13.15 24.06
C PRO A 305 0.30 11.96 24.48
N ASP A 306 0.58 10.73 24.01
CA ASP A 306 -0.09 9.52 24.51
C ASP A 306 0.75 8.22 24.45
N ARG A 307 0.35 7.24 25.27
CA ARG A 307 0.95 5.88 25.35
C ARG A 307 0.73 5.05 24.07
N PHE A 308 -0.17 5.47 23.18
CA PHE A 308 -0.55 4.71 21.99
C PHE A 308 0.40 4.98 20.83
N THR A 309 0.82 6.23 20.66
CA THR A 309 1.89 6.65 19.76
C THR A 309 3.19 5.91 20.06
N PHE A 310 3.45 5.62 21.34
CA PHE A 310 4.57 4.77 21.75
C PHE A 310 4.41 3.32 21.24
N VAL A 311 3.27 2.67 21.48
CA VAL A 311 3.04 1.27 21.06
C VAL A 311 3.13 1.15 19.54
N ALA A 312 2.51 2.09 18.83
CA ALA A 312 2.59 2.27 17.39
C ALA A 312 4.03 2.32 16.86
N TRP A 313 4.81 3.27 17.38
CA TRP A 313 6.19 3.47 17.00
C TRP A 313 7.05 2.26 17.34
N LEU A 314 6.86 1.67 18.53
CA LEU A 314 7.57 0.47 18.95
C LEU A 314 7.30 -0.68 17.97
N ILE A 315 6.06 -0.88 17.56
CA ILE A 315 5.73 -1.94 16.61
C ILE A 315 6.35 -1.64 15.24
N GLU A 316 6.29 -0.41 14.74
CA GLU A 316 6.93 -0.02 13.49
C GLU A 316 8.47 -0.23 13.54
N TYR A 317 9.09 0.12 14.67
CA TYR A 317 10.51 -0.11 14.93
C TYR A 317 10.84 -1.61 14.97
N LEU A 318 10.09 -2.41 15.73
CA LEU A 318 10.26 -3.87 15.81
C LEU A 318 10.05 -4.53 14.44
N THR A 319 9.07 -4.06 13.70
CA THR A 319 8.74 -4.53 12.35
C THR A 319 9.91 -4.22 11.41
N SER A 320 10.39 -2.98 11.41
CA SER A 320 11.52 -2.53 10.60
C SER A 320 12.80 -3.28 10.96
N LEU A 321 13.06 -3.45 12.26
CA LEU A 321 14.17 -4.23 12.75
C LEU A 321 14.05 -5.68 12.30
N SER A 322 12.87 -6.31 12.38
CA SER A 322 12.68 -7.69 11.93
C SER A 322 12.95 -7.87 10.43
N VAL A 323 12.56 -6.89 9.61
CA VAL A 323 12.83 -6.87 8.17
C VAL A 323 14.32 -6.71 7.89
N LEU A 324 14.97 -5.75 8.55
CA LEU A 324 16.42 -5.54 8.44
C LEU A 324 17.19 -6.76 8.95
N THR A 325 16.67 -7.39 10.00
CA THR A 325 17.21 -8.62 10.57
C THR A 325 17.14 -9.73 9.52
N MET A 326 15.95 -10.01 9.00
CA MET A 326 15.79 -11.00 7.94
C MET A 326 16.69 -10.68 6.74
N THR A 327 16.79 -9.41 6.35
CA THR A 327 17.63 -8.95 5.24
C THR A 327 19.11 -9.25 5.46
N GLY A 328 19.69 -8.75 6.55
CA GLY A 328 21.11 -8.95 6.86
C GLY A 328 21.46 -10.42 7.02
N TYR A 329 20.58 -11.19 7.67
CA TYR A 329 20.76 -12.62 7.83
C TYR A 329 20.81 -13.35 6.48
N CYS A 330 19.83 -13.10 5.63
CA CYS A 330 19.73 -13.73 4.33
C CYS A 330 20.91 -13.35 3.42
N LEU A 331 21.45 -12.14 3.55
CA LEU A 331 22.69 -11.77 2.86
C LEU A 331 23.85 -12.63 3.33
N ILE A 332 24.11 -12.70 4.64
CA ILE A 332 25.21 -13.50 5.23
C ILE A 332 25.10 -14.98 4.86
N ALA A 333 23.88 -15.53 4.91
CA ALA A 333 23.61 -16.93 4.56
C ALA A 333 23.95 -17.25 3.10
N TRP A 334 23.71 -16.30 2.18
CA TRP A 334 23.85 -16.54 0.75
C TRP A 334 25.17 -16.08 0.16
N THR A 335 25.94 -15.23 0.84
CA THR A 335 27.29 -14.82 0.41
C THR A 335 28.14 -16.04 0.03
N PRO A 336 28.29 -17.10 0.86
CA PRO A 336 29.09 -18.26 0.50
C PRO A 336 28.56 -19.02 -0.73
N LEU A 337 27.24 -19.08 -0.93
CA LEU A 337 26.62 -19.78 -2.06
C LEU A 337 26.83 -19.05 -3.38
N LEU A 338 26.81 -17.71 -3.36
CA LEU A 338 27.11 -16.89 -4.53
C LEU A 338 28.59 -16.98 -4.92
N PHE A 339 29.51 -16.97 -3.95
CA PHE A 339 30.95 -16.93 -4.21
C PHE A 339 31.59 -18.30 -4.45
N THR A 340 31.08 -19.38 -3.84
CA THR A 340 31.71 -20.70 -3.98
C THR A 340 31.41 -21.36 -5.32
N GLY A 341 30.50 -20.82 -6.15
CA GLY A 341 30.13 -21.38 -7.46
C GLY A 341 29.56 -22.80 -7.39
N ARG A 342 29.51 -23.40 -6.20
CA ARG A 342 28.86 -24.66 -5.88
C ARG A 342 27.35 -24.40 -5.88
N ARG A 343 26.79 -24.20 -7.08
CA ARG A 343 25.64 -25.04 -7.40
C ARG A 343 26.17 -26.44 -7.20
N GLN A 344 25.84 -27.06 -6.07
CA GLN A 344 25.83 -28.51 -6.03
C GLN A 344 25.00 -28.89 -7.25
N SER A 345 25.71 -29.27 -8.30
CA SER A 345 25.25 -30.25 -9.25
C SER A 345 25.05 -31.50 -8.40
N ALA A 346 24.05 -31.46 -7.52
CA ALA A 346 23.39 -32.64 -7.06
C ALA A 346 22.91 -33.21 -8.38
N SER A 347 23.68 -34.17 -8.86
CA SER A 347 23.39 -35.12 -9.91
C SER A 347 22.18 -35.94 -9.48
N VAL A 348 21.10 -35.25 -9.10
CA VAL A 348 19.76 -35.77 -9.16
C VAL A 348 19.54 -35.88 -10.66
N THR A 349 19.94 -37.03 -11.18
CA THR A 349 19.27 -37.78 -12.25
C THR A 349 17.80 -38.00 -11.85
N ALA A 350 17.11 -36.96 -11.37
CA ALA A 350 15.68 -36.90 -11.41
C ALA A 350 15.40 -37.01 -12.90
N PRO A 351 14.65 -38.05 -13.33
CA PRO A 351 14.27 -38.16 -14.72
C PRO A 351 13.78 -36.79 -15.12
N ALA A 352 14.32 -36.29 -16.24
CA ALA A 352 13.82 -35.11 -16.89
C ALA A 352 12.34 -35.40 -17.20
N THR A 353 11.48 -35.19 -16.20
CA THR A 353 10.07 -34.98 -16.35
C THR A 353 10.03 -33.61 -16.98
N GLU A 354 10.30 -33.67 -18.28
CA GLU A 354 10.12 -32.67 -19.29
C GLU A 354 8.92 -31.86 -18.83
N VAL A 355 9.21 -30.67 -18.30
CA VAL A 355 8.15 -29.79 -17.85
C VAL A 355 7.38 -29.53 -19.13
N LYS A 356 6.23 -30.18 -19.29
CA LYS A 356 5.24 -29.88 -20.33
C LYS A 356 4.72 -28.47 -20.05
N LYS A 357 5.58 -27.47 -20.22
CA LYS A 357 5.41 -26.05 -19.85
C LYS A 357 4.23 -25.42 -20.58
N ILE A 358 3.83 -26.00 -21.70
CA ILE A 358 2.72 -25.53 -22.53
C ILE A 358 1.41 -26.28 -22.20
N SER A 359 1.48 -27.45 -21.55
CA SER A 359 0.28 -28.21 -21.21
C SER A 359 -0.46 -27.69 -19.97
N PHE A 360 0.21 -26.97 -19.07
CA PHE A 360 -0.39 -26.55 -17.80
C PHE A 360 -1.63 -25.67 -18.02
N TRP A 361 -1.50 -24.63 -18.85
CA TRP A 361 -2.63 -23.75 -19.21
C TRP A 361 -3.71 -24.47 -20.01
N ARG A 362 -3.33 -25.42 -20.87
CA ARG A 362 -4.28 -26.23 -21.65
C ARG A 362 -5.04 -27.25 -20.79
N SER A 363 -4.46 -27.67 -19.68
CA SER A 363 -5.07 -28.63 -18.75
C SER A 363 -5.99 -27.99 -17.71
N MET A 364 -6.00 -26.65 -17.62
CA MET A 364 -6.88 -25.97 -16.68
C MET A 364 -8.33 -25.98 -17.18
N PRO A 365 -9.32 -26.16 -16.29
CA PRO A 365 -10.71 -25.94 -16.63
C PRO A 365 -10.92 -24.52 -17.16
N THR A 366 -11.65 -24.35 -18.26
CA THR A 366 -11.88 -23.05 -18.91
C THR A 366 -12.39 -21.97 -17.96
N GLY A 367 -13.30 -22.33 -17.04
CA GLY A 367 -13.84 -21.39 -16.05
C GLY A 367 -12.77 -20.82 -15.10
N VAL A 368 -11.70 -21.57 -14.85
CA VAL A 368 -10.60 -21.15 -13.97
C VAL A 368 -9.72 -20.16 -14.68
N VAL A 369 -9.38 -20.42 -15.95
CA VAL A 369 -8.65 -19.48 -16.80
C VAL A 369 -9.44 -18.17 -16.94
N ALA A 370 -10.76 -18.25 -17.13
CA ALA A 370 -11.62 -17.07 -17.19
C ALA A 370 -11.56 -16.24 -15.90
N ILE A 371 -11.67 -16.89 -14.73
CA ILE A 371 -11.53 -16.20 -13.45
C ILE A 371 -10.16 -15.54 -13.34
N ILE A 372 -9.08 -16.27 -13.60
CA ILE A 372 -7.71 -15.74 -13.59
C ILE A 372 -7.60 -14.47 -14.42
N VAL A 373 -8.06 -14.52 -15.66
CA VAL A 373 -8.01 -13.38 -16.59
C VAL A 373 -8.82 -12.20 -16.04
N VAL A 374 -10.02 -12.44 -15.49
CA VAL A 374 -10.84 -11.38 -14.91
C VAL A 374 -10.17 -10.73 -13.71
N LEU A 375 -9.59 -11.52 -12.80
CA LEU A 375 -8.95 -11.01 -11.59
C LEU A 375 -7.67 -10.21 -11.94
N ASP A 376 -6.82 -10.76 -12.81
CA ASP A 376 -5.60 -10.08 -13.28
C ASP A 376 -5.97 -8.81 -14.07
N LEU A 377 -7.00 -8.85 -14.92
CA LEU A 377 -7.46 -7.68 -15.66
C LEU A 377 -8.01 -6.60 -14.73
N ALA A 378 -8.78 -6.96 -13.71
CA ALA A 378 -9.26 -6.01 -12.71
C ALA A 378 -8.10 -5.34 -11.96
N TYR A 379 -7.05 -6.10 -11.61
CA TYR A 379 -5.85 -5.54 -11.00
C TYR A 379 -5.03 -4.65 -11.96
N LEU A 380 -4.95 -5.02 -13.24
CA LEU A 380 -4.36 -4.19 -14.29
C LEU A 380 -5.13 -2.88 -14.48
N MET A 381 -6.46 -2.94 -14.53
CA MET A 381 -7.33 -1.76 -14.65
C MET A 381 -7.17 -0.82 -13.47
N ASN A 382 -6.92 -1.34 -12.26
CA ASN A 382 -6.56 -0.51 -11.13
C ASN A 382 -5.26 0.27 -11.36
N GLY A 383 -4.23 -0.36 -11.95
CA GLY A 383 -2.98 0.32 -12.31
C GLY A 383 -3.17 1.38 -13.39
N PHE A 384 -4.03 1.13 -14.39
CA PHE A 384 -4.33 2.10 -15.44
C PHE A 384 -5.28 3.24 -15.02
N SER A 385 -5.86 3.17 -13.82
CA SER A 385 -6.85 4.14 -13.35
C SER A 385 -6.44 5.62 -13.43
N PRO A 386 -5.17 6.03 -13.22
CA PRO A 386 -4.79 7.44 -13.32
C PRO A 386 -4.89 7.98 -14.76
N TYR A 387 -4.50 7.16 -15.74
CA TYR A 387 -4.54 7.50 -17.16
C TYR A 387 -5.97 7.58 -17.70
N LEU A 388 -6.88 6.79 -17.11
CA LEU A 388 -8.30 6.80 -17.46
C LEU A 388 -9.07 7.95 -16.76
N GLY A 389 -8.46 8.62 -15.79
CA GLY A 389 -9.11 9.64 -14.96
C GLY A 389 -10.05 9.07 -13.89
N LEU A 390 -9.93 7.78 -13.58
CA LEU A 390 -10.76 7.08 -12.59
C LEU A 390 -10.34 7.43 -11.16
N LYS A 391 -9.05 7.21 -10.84
CA LYS A 391 -8.45 7.53 -9.54
C LYS A 391 -6.95 7.67 -9.65
N TYR A 392 -6.37 8.49 -8.78
CA TYR A 392 -4.92 8.74 -8.72
C TYR A 392 -4.30 8.04 -7.53
N PHE A 393 -4.91 8.21 -6.36
CA PHE A 393 -4.46 7.56 -5.15
C PHE A 393 -4.70 6.05 -5.24
N TYR A 394 -3.74 5.29 -4.71
CA TYR A 394 -3.88 3.84 -4.56
C TYR A 394 -4.11 3.08 -5.88
N SER A 395 -3.56 3.63 -6.95
CA SER A 395 -3.51 3.12 -8.31
C SER A 395 -2.19 2.40 -8.60
N GLN A 396 -1.44 1.95 -7.57
CA GLN A 396 -0.07 1.45 -7.70
C GLN A 396 0.96 2.53 -8.11
N ALA A 397 0.62 3.82 -8.00
CA ALA A 397 1.52 4.95 -8.28
C ALA A 397 2.58 5.25 -7.19
N MET A 398 3.20 4.20 -6.63
CA MET A 398 4.11 4.21 -5.47
C MET A 398 5.23 5.25 -5.57
N TYR A 399 5.14 6.33 -4.77
CA TYR A 399 6.12 7.41 -4.70
C TYR A 399 6.65 7.82 -6.09
N SER A 400 5.73 8.00 -7.05
CA SER A 400 6.08 8.28 -8.44
C SER A 400 6.02 9.76 -8.79
N ASN A 401 5.33 10.58 -7.99
CA ASN A 401 4.96 11.95 -8.37
C ASN A 401 4.26 12.02 -9.75
N LEU A 402 3.51 10.97 -10.10
CA LEU A 402 2.76 10.90 -11.36
C LEU A 402 1.62 11.92 -11.35
N GLN A 403 1.53 12.69 -12.43
CA GLN A 403 0.47 13.65 -12.70
C GLN A 403 -0.24 13.25 -13.99
N THR A 404 -1.45 12.75 -13.77
CA THR A 404 -2.46 12.19 -14.66
C THR A 404 -3.53 13.04 -15.29
N ASP A 405 -3.54 14.37 -15.29
CA ASP A 405 -4.80 15.13 -15.20
C ASP A 405 -5.31 15.81 -16.47
N SER A 406 -6.47 16.46 -16.35
CA SER A 406 -7.11 17.23 -17.43
C SER A 406 -6.30 18.43 -17.93
N THR A 407 -5.30 18.89 -17.18
CA THR A 407 -4.35 19.95 -17.60
C THR A 407 -3.14 19.38 -18.35
N GLY A 408 -2.86 18.10 -18.17
CA GLY A 408 -1.84 17.38 -18.91
C GLY A 408 -1.34 16.16 -18.16
N SER A 409 -0.47 15.40 -18.82
CA SER A 409 0.27 14.33 -18.17
C SER A 409 1.76 14.67 -18.10
N ASN A 410 2.39 14.44 -16.95
CA ASN A 410 3.85 14.49 -16.83
C ASN A 410 4.51 13.17 -17.24
N HIS A 411 3.74 12.15 -17.64
CA HIS A 411 4.25 10.88 -18.10
C HIS A 411 4.95 11.03 -19.45
N LEU A 412 6.02 10.27 -19.67
CA LEU A 412 6.84 10.41 -20.87
C LEU A 412 6.16 10.02 -22.20
N PHE A 413 5.08 9.23 -22.16
CA PHE A 413 4.49 8.64 -23.37
C PHE A 413 3.04 8.17 -23.23
N LEU A 414 2.53 7.93 -22.01
CA LEU A 414 1.12 7.63 -21.81
C LEU A 414 0.35 8.92 -21.54
N PRO A 415 -0.56 9.35 -22.44
CA PRO A 415 -1.37 10.53 -22.19
C PRO A 415 -2.45 10.25 -21.14
N HIS A 416 -2.99 11.33 -20.55
CA HIS A 416 -4.27 11.26 -19.88
C HIS A 416 -5.39 11.16 -20.93
N ILE A 417 -6.20 10.11 -20.85
CA ILE A 417 -7.33 9.89 -21.77
C ILE A 417 -8.60 10.60 -21.25
N GLY A 418 -8.72 10.77 -19.93
CA GLY A 418 -9.82 11.53 -19.32
C GLY A 418 -11.21 10.95 -19.58
N LEU A 419 -11.33 9.62 -19.64
CA LEU A 419 -12.64 8.96 -19.73
C LEU A 419 -13.54 9.32 -18.53
N PHE A 420 -12.91 9.64 -17.39
CA PHE A 420 -13.57 10.07 -16.17
C PHE A 420 -12.88 11.35 -15.63
N GLN A 421 -13.64 12.23 -14.95
CA GLN A 421 -13.17 13.52 -14.42
C GLN A 421 -13.10 13.50 -12.89
N ASN A 422 -12.37 12.53 -12.32
CA ASN A 422 -12.21 12.37 -10.87
C ASN A 422 -10.89 12.98 -10.35
N ASP A 423 -10.32 13.94 -11.07
CA ASP A 423 -8.98 14.51 -10.86
C ASP A 423 -8.97 15.93 -10.27
N VAL A 424 -10.15 16.54 -10.08
CA VAL A 424 -10.23 17.96 -9.68
C VAL A 424 -10.45 18.11 -8.18
N PHE A 425 -9.44 18.64 -7.50
CA PHE A 425 -9.54 19.11 -6.12
C PHE A 425 -9.73 20.63 -6.08
N VAL A 426 -10.34 21.13 -5.02
CA VAL A 426 -10.66 22.54 -4.81
C VAL A 426 -10.27 22.93 -3.40
N ARG A 427 -9.54 24.04 -3.26
CA ARG A 427 -9.36 24.70 -1.98
C ARG A 427 -10.45 25.75 -1.84
N ILE A 428 -11.22 25.70 -0.76
CA ILE A 428 -12.30 26.65 -0.53
C ILE A 428 -11.66 27.89 0.10
N SER A 429 -11.72 29.03 -0.58
CA SER A 429 -11.24 30.31 -0.04
C SER A 429 -12.34 31.05 0.71
N LEU A 430 -13.59 30.91 0.25
CA LEU A 430 -14.77 31.48 0.90
C LEU A 430 -15.98 30.57 0.66
N LEU A 431 -16.76 30.36 1.71
CA LEU A 431 -18.03 29.65 1.66
C LEU A 431 -19.04 30.45 2.49
N GLU A 432 -20.01 31.05 1.80
CA GLU A 432 -21.04 31.90 2.39
C GLU A 432 -22.44 31.35 2.08
N PHE A 433 -23.30 31.38 3.09
CA PHE A 433 -24.71 30.99 3.00
C PHE A 433 -25.58 32.21 3.34
N THR A 434 -26.57 32.48 2.50
CA THR A 434 -27.54 33.55 2.74
C THR A 434 -28.98 33.01 2.62
N PRO A 435 -29.75 32.96 3.72
CA PRO A 435 -29.35 33.28 5.09
C PRO A 435 -28.29 32.32 5.68
N PRO A 436 -27.63 32.66 6.82
CA PRO A 436 -26.69 31.75 7.46
C PRO A 436 -27.32 30.40 7.79
N VAL A 437 -26.57 29.31 7.61
CA VAL A 437 -27.05 27.96 7.95
C VAL A 437 -27.29 27.86 9.45
N SER A 438 -28.47 27.42 9.85
CA SER A 438 -28.78 27.20 11.26
C SER A 438 -28.01 26.02 11.84
N ASP A 439 -27.73 26.04 13.15
CA ASP A 439 -27.08 24.90 13.82
C ASP A 439 -27.88 23.60 13.70
N GLU A 440 -29.21 23.69 13.62
CA GLU A 440 -30.08 22.53 13.41
C GLU A 440 -29.89 21.94 12.02
N GLU A 441 -29.81 22.78 10.99
CA GLU A 441 -29.55 22.33 9.64
C GLU A 441 -28.13 21.77 9.47
N LEU A 442 -27.13 22.34 10.14
CA LEU A 442 -25.78 21.74 10.20
C LEU A 442 -25.80 20.36 10.86
N ARG A 443 -26.54 20.20 11.97
CA ARG A 443 -26.75 18.89 12.63
C ARG A 443 -27.46 17.90 11.71
N ASN A 444 -28.41 18.36 10.90
CA ASN A 444 -29.20 17.52 10.00
C ASN A 444 -28.51 17.28 8.63
N ASN A 445 -27.51 18.09 8.26
CA ASN A 445 -26.78 18.01 7.00
C ASN A 445 -25.27 17.85 7.26
N ARG A 446 -24.88 16.63 7.65
CA ARG A 446 -23.51 16.30 8.02
C ARG A 446 -22.48 16.63 6.93
N GLY A 447 -22.82 16.49 5.65
CA GLY A 447 -21.90 16.79 4.54
C GLY A 447 -21.51 18.27 4.52
N LEU A 448 -22.47 19.14 4.84
CA LEU A 448 -22.26 20.58 4.97
C LEU A 448 -21.38 20.93 6.17
N GLN A 449 -21.62 20.26 7.31
CA GLN A 449 -20.80 20.43 8.51
C GLN A 449 -19.34 20.03 8.25
N LEU A 450 -19.12 18.87 7.63
CA LEU A 450 -17.78 18.38 7.29
C LEU A 450 -17.07 19.35 6.35
N LEU A 451 -17.79 19.89 5.37
CA LEU A 451 -17.26 20.89 4.47
C LEU A 451 -16.77 22.13 5.21
N LEU A 452 -17.59 22.66 6.12
CA LEU A 452 -17.26 23.84 6.93
C LEU A 452 -16.08 23.60 7.89
N GLU A 453 -16.04 22.44 8.53
CA GLU A 453 -14.92 22.03 9.41
C GLU A 453 -13.60 21.87 8.64
N SER A 454 -13.70 21.53 7.35
CA SER A 454 -12.53 21.23 6.50
C SER A 454 -12.00 22.43 5.70
N LYS A 455 -12.76 23.54 5.65
CA LYS A 455 -12.55 24.63 4.68
C LYS A 455 -11.15 25.24 4.77
N ASP A 456 -10.61 25.33 6.00
CA ASP A 456 -9.36 26.03 6.27
C ASP A 456 -8.13 25.12 6.12
N GLN A 457 -8.32 23.79 6.10
CA GLN A 457 -7.21 22.83 6.22
C GLN A 457 -7.11 21.83 5.08
N SER A 458 -8.06 21.79 4.15
CA SER A 458 -8.08 20.72 3.16
C SER A 458 -8.45 21.12 1.73
N LEU A 459 -7.85 20.39 0.80
CA LEU A 459 -8.28 20.25 -0.58
C LEU A 459 -9.51 19.34 -0.59
N VAL A 460 -10.63 19.81 -1.12
CA VAL A 460 -11.87 19.05 -1.22
C VAL A 460 -12.00 18.50 -2.63
N GLU A 461 -12.54 17.31 -2.85
CA GLU A 461 -12.89 16.89 -4.21
C GLU A 461 -14.02 17.76 -4.76
N LYS A 462 -13.85 18.27 -5.98
CA LYS A 462 -14.85 19.16 -6.59
C LYS A 462 -16.22 18.51 -6.73
N ASN A 463 -16.29 17.23 -7.09
CA ASN A 463 -17.56 16.54 -7.27
C ASN A 463 -18.31 16.39 -5.93
N PHE A 464 -17.57 16.16 -4.84
CA PHE A 464 -18.14 16.16 -3.50
C PHE A 464 -18.72 17.52 -3.13
N LEU A 465 -17.92 18.56 -3.32
CA LEU A 465 -18.30 19.94 -3.05
C LEU A 465 -19.62 20.25 -3.77
N VAL A 466 -19.65 20.02 -5.08
CA VAL A 466 -20.83 20.24 -5.93
C VAL A 466 -22.05 19.44 -5.45
N ALA A 467 -21.86 18.18 -5.04
CA ALA A 467 -22.95 17.33 -4.56
C ALA A 467 -23.55 17.83 -3.25
N VAL A 468 -22.71 18.11 -2.24
CA VAL A 468 -23.15 18.57 -0.92
C VAL A 468 -23.89 19.90 -1.02
N LEU A 469 -23.31 20.84 -1.75
CA LEU A 469 -23.84 22.19 -1.84
C LEU A 469 -24.99 22.30 -2.81
N GLY A 470 -24.96 21.53 -3.92
CA GLY A 470 -26.11 21.43 -4.81
C GLY A 470 -27.32 20.83 -4.09
N ASN A 471 -27.10 19.91 -3.14
CA ASN A 471 -28.18 19.41 -2.29
C ASN A 471 -28.65 20.46 -1.28
N ALA A 472 -27.75 21.28 -0.71
CA ALA A 472 -28.14 22.41 0.14
C ALA A 472 -28.99 23.42 -0.65
N CYS A 473 -28.53 23.88 -1.82
CA CYS A 473 -29.26 24.79 -2.71
C CYS A 473 -30.67 24.31 -3.09
N ARG A 474 -30.88 23.00 -3.24
CA ARG A 474 -32.20 22.44 -3.59
C ARG A 474 -33.13 22.26 -2.39
N LYS A 475 -32.58 21.94 -1.22
CA LYS A 475 -33.37 21.55 -0.04
C LYS A 475 -33.65 22.71 0.91
N SER A 476 -32.81 23.74 0.89
CA SER A 476 -33.00 24.93 1.72
C SER A 476 -33.18 26.17 0.87
N GLU A 477 -33.83 27.19 1.44
CA GLU A 477 -33.98 28.53 0.85
C GLU A 477 -32.64 29.32 0.83
N HIS A 478 -31.50 28.63 0.95
CA HIS A 478 -30.19 29.24 1.02
C HIS A 478 -29.64 29.53 -0.37
N ASN A 479 -29.26 30.77 -0.58
CA ASN A 479 -28.32 31.13 -1.64
C ASN A 479 -26.90 30.84 -1.15
N VAL A 480 -26.26 29.85 -1.76
CA VAL A 480 -24.86 29.50 -1.53
C VAL A 480 -23.98 30.26 -2.52
N SER A 481 -23.02 31.02 -2.01
CA SER A 481 -21.90 31.56 -2.80
C SER A 481 -20.59 30.95 -2.31
N ILE A 482 -19.77 30.48 -3.25
CA ILE A 482 -18.47 29.91 -2.95
C ILE A 482 -17.43 30.53 -3.82
N ARG A 483 -16.38 31.06 -3.18
CA ARG A 483 -15.10 31.19 -3.86
C ARG A 483 -14.24 29.98 -3.54
N MET A 484 -13.81 29.36 -4.62
CA MET A 484 -12.91 28.23 -4.55
C MET A 484 -11.80 28.38 -5.57
N MET A 485 -10.66 27.84 -5.20
CA MET A 485 -9.47 27.76 -6.01
C MET A 485 -9.35 26.31 -6.47
N GLU A 486 -9.66 26.06 -7.75
CA GLU A 486 -9.41 24.75 -8.34
C GLU A 486 -7.90 24.47 -8.30
N ILE A 487 -7.52 23.33 -7.72
CA ILE A 487 -6.15 22.84 -7.72
C ILE A 487 -6.14 21.59 -8.59
N ARG A 488 -5.41 21.66 -9.71
CA ARG A 488 -5.22 20.55 -10.63
C ARG A 488 -3.75 20.21 -10.67
N SER A 489 -3.39 18.99 -10.26
CA SER A 489 -1.99 18.53 -10.16
C SER A 489 -1.03 19.52 -9.49
N GLY A 490 -1.47 20.19 -8.42
CA GLY A 490 -0.65 21.16 -7.69
C GLY A 490 -0.50 22.53 -8.38
N VAL A 491 -1.08 22.72 -9.57
CA VAL A 491 -1.22 24.03 -10.21
C VAL A 491 -2.48 24.70 -9.68
N THR A 492 -2.26 25.86 -9.07
CA THR A 492 -3.32 26.75 -8.61
C THR A 492 -4.00 27.42 -9.80
N MET A 493 -5.28 27.11 -10.04
CA MET A 493 -6.08 27.78 -11.06
C MET A 493 -6.68 29.08 -10.53
N LYS A 494 -7.20 29.91 -11.44
CA LYS A 494 -7.93 31.13 -11.07
C LYS A 494 -9.07 30.80 -10.10
N GLU A 495 -9.19 31.62 -9.07
CA GLU A 495 -10.33 31.60 -8.16
C GLU A 495 -11.62 31.74 -8.96
N LYS A 496 -12.59 30.87 -8.69
CA LYS A 496 -13.92 30.89 -9.30
C LYS A 496 -14.94 31.09 -8.21
N GLU A 497 -15.88 31.98 -8.48
CA GLU A 497 -17.09 32.11 -7.70
C GLU A 497 -18.18 31.22 -8.31
N LEU A 498 -18.80 30.36 -7.50
CA LEU A 498 -19.92 29.51 -7.89
C LEU A 498 -21.15 29.88 -7.07
N THR A 499 -22.27 30.02 -7.76
CA THR A 499 -23.60 30.23 -7.16
C THR A 499 -24.41 28.94 -7.15
N CYS A 500 -25.55 28.90 -6.46
CA CYS A 500 -26.49 27.78 -6.54
C CYS A 500 -26.88 27.40 -7.98
N THR A 501 -27.06 28.39 -8.86
CA THR A 501 -27.38 28.15 -10.28
C THR A 501 -26.26 27.37 -10.98
N ASP A 502 -25.00 27.66 -10.64
CA ASP A 502 -23.84 26.96 -11.22
C ASP A 502 -23.72 25.54 -10.67
N LEU A 503 -23.89 25.39 -9.35
CA LEU A 503 -23.82 24.09 -8.66
C LEU A 503 -24.90 23.13 -9.17
N GLU A 504 -26.12 23.61 -9.39
CA GLU A 504 -27.22 22.80 -9.94
C GLU A 504 -26.94 22.37 -11.39
N LYS A 505 -26.42 23.27 -12.23
CA LYS A 505 -26.01 22.92 -13.60
C LYS A 505 -24.92 21.86 -13.61
N MET A 506 -23.95 21.94 -12.70
CA MET A 506 -22.89 20.93 -12.56
C MET A 506 -23.39 19.58 -12.06
N HIS A 507 -24.43 19.57 -11.22
CA HIS A 507 -25.04 18.37 -10.64
C HIS A 507 -25.84 17.52 -11.66
N SER A 508 -26.14 18.04 -12.86
CA SER A 508 -26.79 17.28 -13.94
C SER A 508 -25.91 16.18 -14.55
N ARG A 509 -24.61 16.18 -14.24
CA ARG A 509 -23.70 15.08 -14.59
C ARG A 509 -23.88 13.96 -13.57
N PRO A 510 -23.86 12.68 -13.99
CA PRO A 510 -23.99 11.56 -13.07
C PRO A 510 -23.00 11.74 -11.92
N LEU A 511 -23.55 11.80 -10.72
CA LEU A 511 -22.81 11.84 -9.47
C LEU A 511 -21.86 10.65 -9.49
N ASN A 512 -20.57 10.90 -9.72
CA ASN A 512 -19.57 9.91 -9.41
C ASN A 512 -19.65 9.66 -7.90
N PHE A 513 -19.67 8.39 -7.53
CA PHE A 513 -20.27 7.89 -6.30
C PHE A 513 -19.65 8.38 -4.97
N TYR A 514 -18.66 9.29 -4.93
CA TYR A 514 -17.69 9.32 -3.83
C TYR A 514 -17.09 10.69 -3.46
N PRO A 515 -17.18 11.11 -2.18
CA PRO A 515 -16.52 12.30 -1.60
C PRO A 515 -15.03 12.21 -1.23
N TRP A 516 -14.27 13.33 -1.22
CA TRP A 516 -12.93 13.40 -0.57
C TRP A 516 -12.46 14.75 0.04
N PHE A 517 -11.50 14.67 0.98
CA PHE A 517 -10.73 15.76 1.63
C PHE A 517 -9.23 15.38 1.77
N ILE A 518 -8.28 16.23 1.32
CA ILE A 518 -6.81 16.12 1.52
C ILE A 518 -6.37 17.19 2.49
N GLN A 519 -5.71 16.85 3.59
CA GLN A 519 -4.95 17.87 4.32
C GLN A 519 -3.80 18.35 3.43
N SER A 520 -3.69 19.66 3.22
CA SER A 520 -2.54 20.21 2.49
C SER A 520 -1.33 20.22 3.42
N GLU A 521 -0.36 19.32 3.20
CA GLU A 521 0.95 19.38 3.88
C GLU A 521 1.72 20.69 3.57
N ALA A 522 1.29 21.41 2.52
CA ALA A 522 1.86 22.70 2.09
C ALA A 522 1.76 23.84 3.11
N ALA A 523 1.00 23.70 4.20
CA ALA A 523 0.96 24.71 5.27
C ALA A 523 2.23 24.68 6.17
N ALA A 524 2.97 23.56 6.22
CA ALA A 524 4.14 23.43 7.09
C ALA A 524 5.45 23.96 6.48
N SER A 525 5.47 24.29 5.18
CA SER A 525 6.69 24.75 4.49
C SER A 525 6.78 26.26 4.27
N LYS A 526 5.81 27.05 4.75
CA LYS A 526 5.85 28.52 4.66
C LYS A 526 6.41 29.22 5.91
N ASP A 527 6.53 28.50 7.03
CA ASP A 527 7.08 29.00 8.30
C ASP A 527 8.42 28.35 8.68
N ARG A 528 9.22 27.89 7.70
CA ARG A 528 10.62 27.50 7.90
C ARG A 528 11.55 28.16 6.91
#